data_AF-A0A0D2MQQ3-F1
#
_entry.id   AF-A0A0D2MQQ3-F1
#
_cell.length_a   1.000
_cell.length_b   1.000
_cell.length_c   1.000
_cell.angle_alpha   90.00
_cell.angle_beta   90.00
_cell.angle_gamma   90.00
#
_symmetry.space_group_name_H-M   'P 1'
#
loop_
_entity.id
_entity.type
_entity.pdbx_description
1 polymer ?
#
loop_
_entity_poly.entity_id
_entity_poly.type
_entity_poly.pdbx_seq_one_letter_code
_entity_poly.pdbx_strand_id
1 'polypeptide(L)' 'MGVSARYAGEGRIADSNYSNAKWVEGELLVFSSASNEMITGGARVGFVWSVPNDRRFLILLNRIQLE' A
#
# COMPACT_ATOMS: atom_id res chain seq x y z
N MET A 1 -0.04 -5.04 13.99
CA MET A 1 -0.60 -5.17 12.63
C MET A 1 -0.27 -6.57 12.15
N GLY A 2 -1.27 -7.41 11.87
CA GLY A 2 -1.06 -8.77 11.36
C GLY A 2 -0.46 -8.73 9.96
N VAL A 3 0.84 -8.48 9.86
CA VAL A 3 1.62 -8.48 8.61
C VAL A 3 2.50 -9.73 8.65
N SER A 4 2.32 -10.64 7.71
CA SER A 4 3.10 -11.87 7.62
C SER A 4 4.38 -11.69 6.81
N ALA A 5 4.40 -10.75 5.86
CA ALA A 5 5.58 -10.48 5.05
C ALA A 5 5.62 -9.02 4.58
N ARG A 6 6.84 -8.55 4.31
CA ARG A 6 7.13 -7.24 3.73
C ARG A 6 8.12 -7.40 2.60
N TYR A 7 7.90 -6.65 1.53
CA TYR A 7 8.79 -6.64 0.38
C TYR A 7 9.06 -5.19 -0.01
N ALA A 8 10.34 -4.85 -0.20
CA ALA A 8 10.71 -3.54 -0.71
C ALA A 8 10.11 -3.35 -2.11
N GLY A 9 9.66 -2.14 -2.40
CA GLY A 9 9.13 -1.77 -3.71
C GLY A 9 9.11 -0.27 -3.89
N GLU A 10 8.61 0.16 -5.04
CA GLU A 10 8.48 1.56 -5.37
C GLU A 10 7.05 1.86 -5.82
N GLY A 11 6.53 3.00 -5.38
CA GLY A 11 5.27 3.57 -5.83
C GLY A 11 5.49 4.77 -6.72
N ARG A 12 4.52 5.09 -7.57
CA ARG A 12 4.59 6.30 -8.39
C ARG A 12 3.59 7.33 -7.91
N ILE A 13 4.07 8.52 -7.60
CA ILE A 13 3.24 9.67 -7.24
C ILE A 13 3.38 10.75 -8.31
N ALA A 14 2.40 11.65 -8.39
CA ALA A 14 2.42 12.81 -9.27
C ALA A 14 1.54 13.92 -8.67
N ASP A 15 1.80 15.16 -9.07
CA ASP A 15 0.96 16.30 -8.74
C ASP A 15 -0.31 16.30 -9.63
N SER A 16 -1.22 17.25 -9.41
CA SER A 16 -2.41 17.43 -10.24
C SER A 16 -2.06 17.49 -11.74
N ASN A 17 -2.91 16.93 -12.60
CA ASN A 17 -2.64 16.76 -14.05
C ASN A 17 -1.45 15.84 -14.36
N TYR A 18 -1.05 14.99 -13.40
CA TYR A 18 0.02 14.02 -13.54
C TYR A 18 1.39 14.65 -13.85
N SER A 19 1.59 15.92 -13.45
CA SER A 19 2.90 16.57 -13.55
C SER A 19 3.85 16.06 -12.46
N ASN A 20 5.16 16.21 -12.69
CA ASN A 20 6.20 15.87 -11.70
C ASN A 20 6.12 14.42 -11.19
N ALA A 21 5.77 13.49 -12.09
CA ALA A 21 5.64 12.09 -11.74
C ALA A 21 6.98 11.47 -11.35
N LYS A 22 7.07 10.89 -10.15
CA LYS A 22 8.31 10.31 -9.62
C LYS A 22 8.04 9.00 -8.87
N TRP A 23 9.04 8.14 -8.88
CA TRP A 23 9.07 6.95 -8.03
C TRP A 23 9.46 7.35 -6.61
N VAL A 24 8.83 6.71 -5.63
CA VAL A 24 9.14 6.83 -4.21
C VAL A 24 9.25 5.45 -3.62
N GLU A 25 10.14 5.30 -2.65
CA GLU A 25 10.30 4.06 -1.91
C GLU A 25 9.02 3.68 -1.19
N GLY A 26 8.83 2.38 -1.02
CA GLY A 26 7.69 1.83 -0.31
C GLY A 26 7.85 0.36 0.03
N GLU A 27 6.79 -0.18 0.62
CA GLU A 27 6.74 -1.58 1.03
C GLU A 27 5.41 -2.20 0.60
N LEU A 28 5.49 -3.34 -0.09
CA LEU A 28 4.36 -4.24 -0.23
C LEU A 28 4.19 -5.01 1.08
N LEU A 29 2.99 -4.95 1.64
CA LEU A 29 2.60 -5.66 2.85
C LEU A 29 1.69 -6.83 2.49
N VAL A 30 2.00 -8.00 3.03
CA VAL A 30 1.08 -9.14 3.04
C VAL A 30 0.50 -9.26 4.43
N PHE A 31 -0.82 -9.17 4.53
CA PHE A 31 -1.53 -9.28 5.79
C PHE A 31 -1.85 -10.75 6.11
N SER A 32 -1.69 -11.13 7.37
CA SER A 32 -2.09 -12.44 7.86
C SER A 32 -3.60 -12.51 8.11
N SER A 33 -4.14 -13.72 8.26
CA SER A 33 -5.54 -13.93 8.66
C SER A 33 -5.88 -13.40 10.05
N ALA A 34 -4.87 -13.13 10.88
CA ALA A 34 -5.04 -12.48 12.18
C ALA A 34 -5.00 -10.94 12.11
N SER A 35 -4.94 -10.37 10.91
CA SER A 35 -5.03 -8.92 10.74
C SER A 35 -6.40 -8.40 11.18
N ASN A 36 -6.41 -7.24 11.84
CA ASN A 36 -7.65 -6.64 12.31
C ASN A 36 -8.44 -6.09 11.11
N GLU A 37 -9.61 -6.70 10.84
CA GLU A 37 -10.48 -6.33 9.73
C GLU A 37 -10.95 -4.86 9.79
N MET A 38 -11.09 -4.26 10.98
CA MET A 38 -11.41 -2.83 11.08
C MET A 38 -10.29 -1.92 10.57
N ILE A 39 -9.06 -2.42 10.48
CA ILE A 39 -7.90 -1.68 9.98
C ILE A 39 -7.64 -1.99 8.50
N THR A 40 -7.73 -3.26 8.10
CA THR A 40 -7.40 -3.69 6.73
C THR A 40 -8.60 -3.72 5.80
N GLY A 41 -9.83 -3.58 6.31
CA GLY A 41 -11.05 -3.70 5.51
C GLY A 41 -11.16 -5.05 4.78
N GLY A 42 -10.58 -6.11 5.34
CA GLY A 42 -10.50 -7.43 4.71
C GLY A 42 -9.38 -7.60 3.67
N ALA A 43 -8.60 -6.55 3.38
CA ALA A 43 -7.52 -6.63 2.42
C ALA A 43 -6.44 -7.61 2.87
N ARG A 44 -5.98 -8.48 1.95
CA ARG A 44 -4.86 -9.41 2.18
C ARG A 44 -3.52 -8.83 1.76
N VAL A 45 -3.53 -7.77 0.97
CA VAL A 45 -2.34 -7.08 0.48
C VAL A 45 -2.54 -5.58 0.64
N GLY A 46 -1.47 -4.87 0.98
CA GLY A 46 -1.44 -3.41 0.95
C GLY A 46 -0.09 -2.89 0.48
N PHE A 47 -0.02 -1.60 0.16
CA PHE A 47 1.23 -0.94 -0.17
C PHE A 47 1.38 0.32 0.67
N VAL A 48 2.59 0.57 1.17
CA VAL A 48 2.94 1.82 1.87
C VAL A 48 3.82 2.68 0.97
N TRP A 49 3.38 3.90 0.64
CA TRP A 49 4.24 4.91 0.05
C TRP A 49 4.96 5.69 1.14
N SER A 50 6.29 5.69 1.10
CA SER A 50 7.15 6.50 1.97
C SER A 50 7.54 7.77 1.22
N VAL A 51 6.65 8.76 1.18
CA VAL A 51 6.93 10.03 0.49
C VAL A 51 7.88 10.87 1.36
N PRO A 52 9.08 11.22 0.86
CA PRO A 52 10.06 11.99 1.63
C PRO A 52 9.50 13.34 2.07
N ASN A 53 9.70 13.69 3.35
CA ASN A 53 9.22 14.94 3.98
C ASN A 53 7.68 15.09 4.03
N ASP A 54 6.96 14.03 3.72
CA ASP A 54 5.49 14.03 3.63
C ASP A 54 4.89 12.88 4.47
N ARG A 55 3.59 12.63 4.33
CA ARG A 55 2.90 11.54 5.02
C ARG A 55 3.18 10.18 4.37
N ARG A 56 3.09 9.13 5.19
CA ARG A 56 2.99 7.75 4.69
C ARG A 56 1.55 7.45 4.31
N PHE A 57 1.35 6.88 3.13
CA PHE A 57 0.04 6.46 2.67
C PHE A 57 -0.05 4.94 2.71
N LEU A 58 -1.07 4.40 3.37
CA LEU A 58 -1.40 2.97 3.29
C LEU A 58 -2.52 2.78 2.27
N ILE A 59 -2.25 1.98 1.25
CA ILE A 59 -3.20 1.57 0.24
C ILE A 59 -3.59 0.14 0.52
N LEU A 60 -4.88 -0.13 0.64
CA LEU A 60 -5.42 -1.47 0.88
C LEU A 60 -5.95 -2.02 -0.43
N LEU A 61 -5.47 -3.21 -0.81
CA LEU A 61 -5.80 -3.87 -2.07
C LEU A 61 -6.70 -5.07 -1.78
N ASN A 62 -7.98 -4.92 -2.11
CA ASN A 62 -8.95 -6.00 -2.03
C ASN A 62 -8.96 -6.79 -3.35
N ARG A 63 -8.95 -8.12 -3.23
CA ARG A 63 -9.10 -9.01 -4.39
C ARG A 63 -10.54 -8.93 -4.88
N ILE A 64 -10.71 -8.56 -6.15
CA ILE A 64 -11.98 -8.69 -6.86
C ILE A 64 -11.92 -9.99 -7.67
N GLN A 65 -12.95 -10.82 -7.58
CA GLN A 65 -13.14 -11.95 -8.49
C GLN A 65 -13.98 -11.45 -9.67
N LEU A 66 -13.40 -11.50 -10.87
CA LEU A 66 -14.13 -11.24 -12.11
C LEU A 66 -14.65 -12.58 -12.61
N GLU A 67 -15.96 -12.68 -12.84
CA GLU A 67 -16.62 -13.82 -13.50
C GLU A 67 -16.35 -13.82 -15.00
#